data_AF-A0A7G5CCR4-F1
#
_entry.id   AF-A0A7G5CCR4-F1
#
_cell.length_a   1.000
_cell.length_b   1.000
_cell.length_c   1.000
_cell.angle_alpha   90.00
_cell.angle_beta   90.00
_cell.angle_gamma   90.00
#
_symmetry.space_group_name_H-M   'P 1'
#
loop_
_entity.id
_entity.type
_entity.pdbx_description
1 polymer ?
#
loop_
_entity_poly.entity_id
_entity_poly.type
_entity_poly.pdbx_seq_one_letter_code
_entity_poly.pdbx_strand_id
1 'polypeptide(L)'
;MNDTQQKYIGWFLIVLLFTGYVTINNIIFLKIIQQESENNINVLTEKIDEFRMSFEVNQSRVEKKIFDLKRGLHTQCEQGDGSSRHKNLARLLLLVVKMKNSLLREAKFDNHINSIKPLISELDDPEIENAVSELESLKEVDTLRELKLSFEKTIAVINYNKSTLSKKIISNWIRIQDKNDPLRAKFAEIEESINDNDWQNITVTVSNLTHSEFKPWLNKLNGFIVASKNISTIYHHLLQYIS
;
A
#
# COMPACT_ATOMS: atom_id res chain seq x y z
N MET A 1 -17.08 -72.89 15.21
CA MET A 1 -16.18 -71.76 14.87
C MET A 1 -14.99 -71.87 15.80
N ASN A 2 -13.76 -71.84 15.29
CA ASN A 2 -12.56 -72.07 16.12
C ASN A 2 -12.31 -70.84 17.02
N ASP A 3 -11.88 -71.04 18.27
CA ASP A 3 -11.72 -69.95 19.27
C ASP A 3 -10.84 -68.79 18.76
N THR A 4 -9.86 -69.13 17.91
CA THR A 4 -8.98 -68.17 17.25
C THR A 4 -9.74 -67.25 16.30
N GLN A 5 -10.69 -67.77 15.52
CA GLN A 5 -11.50 -66.96 14.59
C GLN A 5 -12.46 -66.04 15.34
N GLN A 6 -13.02 -66.50 16.46
CA GLN A 6 -13.92 -65.69 17.29
C GLN A 6 -13.18 -64.51 17.94
N LYS A 7 -11.92 -64.72 18.39
CA LYS A 7 -11.05 -63.62 18.86
C LYS A 7 -10.72 -62.62 17.76
N TYR A 8 -10.38 -63.07 16.56
CA TYR A 8 -10.07 -62.16 15.45
C TYR A 8 -11.29 -61.33 15.01
N ILE A 9 -12.48 -61.94 14.97
CA ILE A 9 -13.73 -61.22 14.70
C ILE A 9 -14.03 -60.20 15.81
N GLY A 10 -13.80 -60.57 17.08
CA GLY A 10 -13.96 -59.65 18.20
C GLY A 10 -13.04 -58.43 18.12
N TRP A 11 -11.75 -58.65 17.84
CA TRP A 11 -10.79 -57.55 17.64
C TRP A 11 -11.11 -56.70 16.41
N PHE A 12 -11.55 -57.32 15.32
CA PHE A 12 -11.97 -56.60 14.12
C PHE A 12 -13.17 -55.69 14.40
N LEU A 13 -14.18 -56.17 15.14
CA LEU A 13 -15.33 -55.35 15.53
C LEU A 13 -14.94 -54.18 16.45
N ILE A 14 -14.00 -54.39 17.38
CA ILE A 14 -13.49 -53.32 18.26
C ILE A 14 -12.78 -52.23 17.44
N VAL A 15 -11.90 -52.63 16.51
CA VAL A 15 -11.20 -51.68 15.63
C VAL A 15 -12.19 -50.91 14.77
N LEU A 16 -13.20 -51.59 14.23
CA LEU A 16 -14.22 -50.98 13.36
C LEU A 16 -15.07 -49.95 14.12
N LEU A 17 -15.46 -50.25 15.36
CA LEU A 17 -16.15 -49.31 16.25
C LEU A 17 -15.27 -48.10 16.59
N PHE A 18 -13.97 -48.31 16.83
CA PHE A 18 -13.03 -47.23 17.15
C PHE A 18 -12.80 -46.30 15.97
N THR A 19 -12.61 -46.86 14.76
CA THR A 19 -12.50 -46.06 13.54
C THR A 19 -13.79 -45.33 13.20
N GLY A 20 -14.95 -45.94 13.44
CA GLY A 20 -16.25 -45.30 13.26
C GLY A 20 -16.43 -44.09 14.17
N TYR A 21 -16.08 -44.25 15.46
CA TYR A 21 -16.15 -43.17 16.45
C TYR A 21 -15.25 -41.98 16.09
N VAL A 22 -14.00 -42.23 15.68
CA VAL A 22 -13.06 -41.17 15.26
C VAL A 22 -13.58 -40.43 14.02
N THR A 23 -14.13 -41.16 13.05
CA THR A 23 -14.65 -40.56 11.80
C THR A 23 -15.87 -39.69 12.07
N ILE A 24 -16.80 -40.15 12.92
CA ILE A 24 -18.00 -39.38 13.29
C ILE A 24 -17.60 -38.10 14.06
N ASN A 25 -16.68 -38.20 15.03
CA ASN A 25 -16.21 -37.02 15.77
C ASN A 25 -15.51 -36.00 14.86
N ASN A 26 -14.70 -36.45 13.90
CA ASN A 26 -14.07 -35.56 12.93
C ASN A 26 -15.08 -34.87 12.01
N ILE A 27 -16.14 -35.57 11.59
CA ILE A 27 -17.23 -34.98 10.77
C ILE A 27 -18.03 -33.95 11.59
N ILE A 28 -18.35 -34.25 12.85
CA ILE A 28 -19.05 -33.31 13.74
C ILE A 28 -18.19 -32.06 13.98
N PHE A 29 -16.89 -32.24 14.25
CA PHE A 29 -15.96 -31.13 14.44
C PHE A 29 -15.82 -30.25 13.18
N LEU A 30 -15.68 -30.87 12.00
CA LEU A 30 -15.65 -30.16 10.72
C LEU A 30 -16.95 -29.37 10.49
N LYS A 31 -18.11 -29.97 10.80
CA LYS A 31 -19.42 -29.32 10.64
C LYS A 31 -19.61 -28.15 11.59
N ILE A 32 -19.11 -28.24 12.83
CA ILE A 32 -19.13 -27.14 13.81
C ILE A 32 -18.25 -25.98 13.32
N ILE A 33 -17.04 -26.25 12.83
CA ILE A 33 -16.13 -25.22 12.28
C ILE A 33 -16.76 -24.55 11.05
N GLN A 34 -17.42 -25.32 10.18
CA GLN A 34 -18.12 -24.79 9.00
C GLN A 34 -19.26 -23.86 9.41
N GLN A 35 -20.08 -24.27 10.37
CA GLN A 35 -21.21 -23.48 10.88
C GLN A 35 -20.76 -22.22 11.63
N GLU A 36 -19.64 -22.27 12.36
CA GLU A 36 -19.02 -21.11 13.00
C GLU A 36 -18.42 -20.14 11.96
N SER A 37 -17.84 -20.66 10.87
CA SER A 37 -17.35 -19.83 9.75
C SER A 37 -18.48 -19.13 9.00
N GLU A 38 -19.62 -19.81 8.80
CA GLU A 38 -20.78 -19.27 8.07
C GLU A 38 -21.49 -18.18 8.89
N ASN A 39 -21.63 -18.37 10.20
CA ASN A 39 -22.11 -17.34 11.12
C ASN A 39 -21.17 -16.12 11.15
N ASN A 40 -19.85 -16.34 11.17
CA ASN A 40 -18.88 -15.25 11.14
C ASN A 40 -18.87 -14.47 9.81
N ILE A 41 -19.08 -15.14 8.67
CA ILE A 41 -19.19 -14.51 7.36
C ILE A 41 -20.48 -13.67 7.26
N ASN A 42 -21.60 -14.16 7.80
CA ASN A 42 -22.86 -13.40 7.81
C ASN A 42 -22.75 -12.13 8.66
N VAL A 43 -22.16 -12.22 9.86
CA VAL A 43 -21.90 -11.05 10.73
C VAL A 43 -20.93 -10.06 10.08
N LEU A 44 -19.92 -10.54 9.36
CA LEU A 44 -18.98 -9.68 8.63
C LEU A 44 -19.66 -8.97 7.46
N THR A 45 -20.54 -9.66 6.74
CA THR A 45 -21.30 -9.10 5.61
C THR A 45 -22.28 -8.01 6.08
N GLU A 46 -22.99 -8.26 7.18
CA GLU A 46 -23.89 -7.28 7.80
C GLU A 46 -23.13 -6.02 8.27
N LYS A 47 -21.95 -6.20 8.87
CA LYS A 47 -21.06 -5.07 9.24
C LYS A 47 -20.51 -4.31 8.03
N ILE A 48 -20.23 -5.01 6.92
CA ILE A 48 -19.79 -4.38 5.67
C ILE A 48 -20.92 -3.56 5.05
N ASP A 49 -22.16 -4.05 5.08
CA ASP A 49 -23.33 -3.32 4.60
C ASP A 49 -23.67 -2.11 5.48
N GLU A 50 -23.55 -2.25 6.81
CA GLU A 50 -23.70 -1.12 7.74
C GLU A 50 -22.60 -0.06 7.54
N PHE A 51 -21.37 -0.51 7.29
CA PHE A 51 -20.25 0.37 6.94
C PHE A 51 -20.47 1.06 5.59
N ARG A 52 -20.98 0.33 4.59
CA ARG A 52 -21.31 0.88 3.26
C ARG A 52 -22.42 1.91 3.34
N MET A 53 -23.50 1.66 4.08
CA MET A 53 -24.56 2.66 4.30
C MET A 53 -24.02 3.88 5.04
N SER A 54 -23.20 3.69 6.07
CA SER A 54 -22.55 4.79 6.79
C SER A 54 -21.61 5.60 5.88
N PHE A 55 -20.91 4.93 4.96
CA PHE A 55 -20.06 5.55 3.97
C PHE A 55 -20.87 6.35 2.94
N GLU A 56 -21.97 5.82 2.42
CA GLU A 56 -22.86 6.51 1.48
C GLU A 56 -23.56 7.74 2.12
N VAL A 57 -23.98 7.62 3.39
CA VAL A 57 -24.52 8.76 4.16
C VAL A 57 -23.45 9.83 4.41
N ASN A 58 -22.22 9.43 4.71
CA ASN A 58 -21.12 10.38 4.89
C ASN A 58 -20.69 11.00 3.56
N GLN A 59 -20.68 10.24 2.47
CA GLN A 59 -20.40 10.71 1.13
C GLN A 59 -21.44 11.74 0.69
N SER A 60 -22.74 11.46 0.87
CA SER A 60 -23.81 12.42 0.55
C SER A 60 -23.75 13.68 1.42
N ARG A 61 -23.35 13.59 2.70
CA ARG A 61 -23.09 14.76 3.56
C ARG A 61 -21.88 15.57 3.07
N VAL A 62 -20.83 14.91 2.61
CA VAL A 62 -19.65 15.56 2.02
C VAL A 62 -20.00 16.20 0.68
N GLU A 63 -20.73 15.53 -0.20
CA GLU A 63 -21.22 16.08 -1.47
C GLU A 63 -22.14 17.28 -1.24
N LYS A 64 -23.05 17.22 -0.25
CA LYS A 64 -23.88 18.35 0.13
C LYS A 64 -23.05 19.52 0.66
N LYS A 65 -22.05 19.27 1.51
CA LYS A 65 -21.12 20.31 1.99
C LYS A 65 -20.30 20.91 0.84
N ILE A 66 -19.82 20.09 -0.10
CA ILE A 66 -19.11 20.55 -1.30
C ILE A 66 -20.04 21.40 -2.18
N PHE A 67 -21.30 20.99 -2.35
CA PHE A 67 -22.30 21.75 -3.09
C PHE A 67 -22.64 23.08 -2.42
N ASP A 68 -22.84 23.09 -1.10
CA ASP A 68 -23.09 24.31 -0.32
C ASP A 68 -21.89 25.25 -0.34
N LEU A 69 -20.66 24.71 -0.30
CA LEU A 69 -19.41 25.47 -0.37
C LEU A 69 -19.18 26.03 -1.78
N LYS A 70 -19.53 25.28 -2.83
CA LYS A 70 -19.52 25.74 -4.23
C LYS A 70 -20.56 26.84 -4.46
N ARG A 71 -21.74 26.72 -3.84
CA ARG A 71 -22.80 27.74 -3.88
C ARG A 71 -22.38 29.01 -3.13
N GLY A 72 -21.75 28.88 -1.97
CA GLY A 72 -21.19 29.99 -1.19
C GLY A 72 -20.04 30.70 -1.92
N LEU A 73 -19.18 29.94 -2.62
CA LEU A 73 -18.13 30.51 -3.49
C LEU A 73 -18.73 31.28 -4.67
N HIS A 74 -19.81 30.79 -5.28
CA HIS A 74 -20.45 31.46 -6.42
C HIS A 74 -20.98 32.85 -6.05
N THR A 75 -21.50 33.01 -4.84
CA THR A 75 -21.98 34.31 -4.33
C THR A 75 -20.87 35.27 -3.89
N GLN A 76 -19.63 34.80 -3.66
CA GLN A 76 -18.47 35.64 -3.33
C GLN A 76 -17.53 35.89 -4.53
N CYS A 77 -17.61 35.09 -5.60
CA CYS A 77 -16.73 35.16 -6.78
C CYS A 77 -17.02 36.33 -7.74
N GLU A 78 -18.19 36.98 -7.67
CA GLU A 78 -18.57 38.03 -8.64
C GLU A 78 -17.97 39.42 -8.33
N GLN A 79 -17.20 39.58 -7.26
CA GLN A 79 -16.58 40.86 -6.90
C GLN A 79 -15.07 40.73 -6.70
N GLY A 80 -14.30 40.62 -7.79
CA GLY A 80 -12.88 40.98 -7.82
C GLY A 80 -11.94 39.99 -8.50
N ASP A 81 -10.85 40.54 -9.06
CA ASP A 81 -9.69 39.86 -9.66
C ASP A 81 -9.02 38.82 -8.72
N GLY A 82 -9.28 38.89 -7.42
CA GLY A 82 -8.86 37.87 -6.45
C GLY A 82 -9.53 36.49 -6.63
N SER A 83 -10.69 36.41 -7.29
CA SER A 83 -11.44 35.16 -7.52
C SER A 83 -10.67 34.13 -8.35
N SER A 84 -9.91 34.60 -9.35
CA SER A 84 -9.09 33.76 -10.23
C SER A 84 -7.87 33.20 -9.49
N ARG A 85 -7.18 34.04 -8.70
CA ARG A 85 -6.00 33.67 -7.92
C ARG A 85 -6.30 32.58 -6.88
N HIS A 86 -7.38 32.71 -6.11
CA HIS A 86 -7.77 31.70 -5.13
C HIS A 86 -8.14 30.37 -5.81
N LYS A 87 -8.82 30.44 -6.96
CA LYS A 87 -9.14 29.26 -7.78
C LYS A 87 -7.88 28.57 -8.32
N ASN A 88 -6.90 29.35 -8.79
CA ASN A 88 -5.63 28.82 -9.28
C ASN A 88 -4.81 28.19 -8.16
N LEU A 89 -4.72 28.84 -7.00
CA LEU A 89 -4.04 28.29 -5.82
C LEU A 89 -4.69 26.97 -5.36
N ALA A 90 -6.02 26.92 -5.26
CA ALA A 90 -6.76 25.70 -4.91
C ALA A 90 -6.53 24.57 -5.92
N ARG A 91 -6.49 24.91 -7.22
CA ARG A 91 -6.16 23.94 -8.28
C ARG A 91 -4.73 23.43 -8.14
N LEU A 92 -3.77 24.30 -7.83
CA LEU A 92 -2.37 23.97 -7.65
C LEU A 92 -2.17 22.99 -6.48
N LEU A 93 -2.74 23.32 -5.31
CA LEU A 93 -2.76 22.44 -4.13
C LEU A 93 -3.37 21.08 -4.44
N LEU A 94 -4.50 21.04 -5.14
CA LEU A 94 -5.14 19.78 -5.51
C LEU A 94 -4.23 18.91 -6.38
N LEU A 95 -3.58 19.51 -7.39
CA LEU A 95 -2.67 18.78 -8.27
C LEU A 95 -1.43 18.26 -7.53
N VAL A 96 -0.87 19.06 -6.60
CA VAL A 96 0.28 18.67 -5.77
C VAL A 96 -0.10 17.53 -4.82
N VAL A 97 -1.28 17.58 -4.20
CA VAL A 97 -1.80 16.48 -3.36
C VAL A 97 -2.03 15.22 -4.19
N LYS A 98 -2.55 15.35 -5.41
CA LYS A 98 -2.70 14.21 -6.33
C LYS A 98 -1.35 13.57 -6.68
N MET A 99 -0.33 14.37 -7.00
CA MET A 99 1.03 13.85 -7.23
C MET A 99 1.58 13.12 -5.99
N LYS A 100 1.40 13.68 -4.79
CA LYS A 100 1.81 13.01 -3.55
C LYS A 100 1.11 11.66 -3.37
N ASN A 101 -0.20 11.62 -3.59
CA ASN A 101 -0.98 10.40 -3.45
C ASN A 101 -0.62 9.35 -4.51
N SER A 102 -0.42 9.75 -5.77
CA SER A 102 -0.03 8.83 -6.83
C SER A 102 1.35 8.24 -6.56
N LEU A 103 2.31 9.05 -6.09
CA LEU A 103 3.64 8.61 -5.70
C LEU A 103 3.61 7.54 -4.59
N LEU A 104 2.71 7.69 -3.60
CA LEU A 104 2.63 6.80 -2.44
C LEU A 104 1.77 5.55 -2.65
N ARG A 105 0.70 5.64 -3.47
CA ARG A 105 -0.36 4.62 -3.47
C ARG A 105 -0.65 3.99 -4.83
N GLU A 106 -0.36 4.68 -5.92
CA GLU A 106 -0.76 4.23 -7.24
C GLU A 106 0.26 3.25 -7.83
N ALA A 107 -0.12 2.62 -8.95
CA ALA A 107 0.75 1.70 -9.67
C ALA A 107 1.81 2.44 -10.50
N LYS A 108 1.57 3.70 -10.85
CA LYS A 108 2.45 4.55 -11.62
C LYS A 108 2.31 5.98 -11.12
N PHE A 109 3.40 6.72 -11.13
CA PHE A 109 3.39 8.13 -10.75
C PHE A 109 2.61 8.96 -11.78
N ASP A 110 1.52 9.59 -11.34
CA ASP A 110 0.78 10.57 -12.13
C ASP A 110 1.45 11.94 -11.99
N ASN A 111 2.25 12.28 -12.99
CA ASN A 111 3.03 13.51 -13.01
C ASN A 111 2.21 14.68 -13.56
N HIS A 112 1.88 15.64 -12.69
CA HIS A 112 1.13 16.84 -13.07
C HIS A 112 2.00 18.09 -13.31
N ILE A 113 3.33 17.97 -13.45
CA ILE A 113 4.26 19.10 -13.68
C ILE A 113 3.78 20.03 -14.79
N ASN A 114 3.44 19.50 -15.97
CA ASN A 114 2.98 20.29 -17.10
C ASN A 114 1.69 21.07 -16.81
N SER A 115 0.87 20.59 -15.86
CA SER A 115 -0.36 21.25 -15.45
C SER A 115 -0.14 22.30 -14.36
N ILE A 116 0.87 22.13 -13.50
CA ILE A 116 1.17 23.08 -12.41
C ILE A 116 2.12 24.20 -12.85
N LYS A 117 3.03 23.95 -13.80
CA LYS A 117 4.03 24.91 -14.28
C LYS A 117 3.45 26.29 -14.67
N PRO A 118 2.38 26.39 -15.49
CA PRO A 118 1.80 27.70 -15.82
C PRO A 118 1.11 28.38 -14.62
N LEU A 119 0.66 27.61 -13.63
CA LEU A 119 0.02 28.16 -12.43
C LEU A 119 1.06 28.69 -11.43
N ILE A 120 2.26 28.12 -11.44
CA ILE A 120 3.37 28.49 -10.56
C ILE A 120 4.04 29.77 -11.01
N SER A 121 4.16 30.01 -12.32
CA SER A 121 4.69 31.27 -12.85
C SER A 121 3.90 32.51 -12.44
N GLU A 122 2.65 32.34 -11.98
CA GLU A 122 1.84 33.43 -11.43
C GLU A 122 2.20 33.78 -9.97
N LEU A 123 2.94 32.91 -9.26
CA LEU A 123 3.28 33.06 -7.84
C LEU A 123 4.62 33.78 -7.59
N ASP A 124 5.53 33.78 -8.58
CA ASP A 124 6.89 34.33 -8.46
C ASP A 124 7.65 33.80 -7.23
N ASP A 125 7.47 32.51 -6.93
CA ASP A 125 8.12 31.83 -5.80
C ASP A 125 9.32 30.99 -6.31
N PRO A 126 10.57 31.42 -6.03
CA PRO A 126 11.76 30.75 -6.55
C PRO A 126 11.94 29.34 -5.96
N GLU A 127 11.46 29.06 -4.75
CA GLU A 127 11.56 27.74 -4.13
C GLU A 127 10.60 26.75 -4.81
N ILE A 128 9.38 27.21 -5.14
CA ILE A 128 8.42 26.39 -5.90
C ILE A 128 8.94 26.15 -7.33
N GLU A 129 9.50 27.17 -7.99
CA GLU A 129 10.05 27.04 -9.34
C GLU A 129 11.23 26.06 -9.39
N ASN A 130 12.17 26.18 -8.44
CA ASN A 130 13.29 25.25 -8.31
C ASN A 130 12.80 23.82 -8.08
N ALA A 131 11.83 23.62 -7.18
CA ALA A 131 11.28 22.29 -6.90
C ALA A 131 10.58 21.67 -8.12
N VAL A 132 9.90 22.47 -8.94
CA VAL A 132 9.31 21.99 -10.20
C VAL A 132 10.37 21.65 -11.24
N SER A 133 11.42 22.45 -11.37
CA SER A 133 12.53 22.17 -12.27
C SER A 133 13.23 20.86 -11.91
N GLU A 134 13.48 20.62 -10.62
CA GLU A 134 14.02 19.35 -10.13
C GLU A 134 13.12 18.17 -10.49
N LEU A 135 11.80 18.30 -10.28
CA LEU A 135 10.84 17.26 -10.67
C LEU A 135 10.80 17.02 -12.18
N GLU A 136 10.98 18.06 -13.01
CA GLU A 136 10.96 17.97 -14.47
C GLU A 136 12.22 17.26 -14.99
N SER A 137 13.33 17.38 -14.27
CA SER A 137 14.59 16.70 -14.61
C SER A 137 14.54 15.18 -14.40
N LEU A 138 13.57 14.69 -13.61
CA LEU A 138 13.39 13.27 -13.34
C LEU A 138 12.79 12.56 -14.56
N LYS A 139 13.59 11.72 -15.21
CA LYS A 139 13.15 10.93 -16.39
C LYS A 139 12.07 9.91 -16.06
N GLU A 140 12.19 9.25 -14.91
CA GLU A 140 11.27 8.20 -14.45
C GLU A 140 11.28 8.19 -12.92
N VAL A 141 10.10 8.06 -12.32
CA VAL A 141 9.90 8.02 -10.87
C VAL A 141 9.10 6.78 -10.55
N ASP A 142 9.73 5.83 -9.86
CA ASP A 142 9.05 4.66 -9.31
C ASP A 142 8.18 5.08 -8.13
N THR A 143 6.95 4.60 -8.08
CA THR A 143 6.06 4.73 -6.92
C THR A 143 6.55 3.89 -5.74
N LEU A 144 6.05 4.16 -4.53
CA LEU A 144 6.31 3.33 -3.35
C LEU A 144 5.94 1.86 -3.58
N ARG A 145 4.85 1.62 -4.33
CA ARG A 145 4.41 0.28 -4.72
C ARG A 145 5.43 -0.41 -5.64
N GLU A 146 5.96 0.30 -6.63
CA GLU A 146 6.99 -0.24 -7.53
C GLU A 146 8.31 -0.49 -6.80
N LEU A 147 8.70 0.40 -5.89
CA LEU A 147 9.86 0.21 -5.01
C LEU A 147 9.72 -1.06 -4.17
N LYS A 148 8.53 -1.30 -3.57
CA LYS A 148 8.24 -2.51 -2.81
C LYS A 148 8.36 -3.78 -3.65
N LEU A 149 7.75 -3.77 -4.84
CA LEU A 149 7.81 -4.91 -5.77
C LEU A 149 9.25 -5.16 -6.25
N SER A 150 10.00 -4.11 -6.55
CA SER A 150 11.40 -4.22 -6.96
C SER A 150 12.28 -4.73 -5.82
N PHE A 151 12.04 -4.29 -4.59
CA PHE A 151 12.78 -4.74 -3.41
C PHE A 151 12.58 -6.24 -3.16
N GLU A 152 11.32 -6.71 -3.22
CA GLU A 152 10.96 -8.12 -3.10
C GLU A 152 11.60 -8.98 -4.20
N LYS A 153 11.68 -8.46 -5.43
CA LYS A 153 12.41 -9.13 -6.53
C LYS A 153 13.90 -9.24 -6.21
N THR A 154 14.51 -8.19 -5.66
CA THR A 154 15.93 -8.22 -5.26
C THR A 154 16.18 -9.25 -4.17
N ILE A 155 15.33 -9.34 -3.14
CA ILE A 155 15.40 -10.39 -2.11
C ILE A 155 15.34 -11.78 -2.76
N ALA A 156 14.40 -12.00 -3.69
CA ALA A 156 14.25 -13.29 -4.35
C ALA A 156 15.52 -13.68 -5.13
N VAL A 157 16.18 -12.71 -5.81
CA VAL A 157 17.45 -12.94 -6.50
C VAL A 157 18.57 -13.29 -5.52
N ILE A 158 18.69 -12.56 -4.41
CA ILE A 158 19.69 -12.83 -3.36
C ILE A 158 19.51 -14.25 -2.79
N ASN A 159 18.28 -14.60 -2.44
CA ASN A 159 17.94 -15.91 -1.88
C ASN A 159 18.19 -17.03 -2.89
N TYR A 160 17.87 -16.81 -4.17
CA TYR A 160 18.20 -17.74 -5.25
C TYR A 160 19.72 -17.93 -5.35
N ASN A 161 20.51 -16.86 -5.37
CA ASN A 161 21.97 -16.92 -5.48
C ASN A 161 22.64 -17.66 -4.31
N LYS A 162 22.12 -17.49 -3.09
CA LYS A 162 22.62 -18.17 -1.88
C LYS A 162 22.16 -19.63 -1.74
N SER A 163 21.20 -20.07 -2.55
CA SER A 163 20.60 -21.40 -2.41
C SER A 163 21.38 -22.52 -3.11
N THR A 164 21.36 -23.72 -2.55
CA THR A 164 21.93 -24.93 -3.16
C THR A 164 21.14 -25.34 -4.41
N LEU A 165 21.74 -26.10 -5.34
CA LEU A 165 21.07 -26.56 -6.57
C LEU A 165 19.69 -27.20 -6.33
N SER A 166 19.58 -28.03 -5.28
CA SER A 166 18.30 -28.63 -4.88
C SER A 166 17.27 -27.59 -4.41
N LYS A 167 17.70 -26.58 -3.64
CA LYS A 167 16.84 -25.46 -3.23
C LYS A 167 16.46 -24.57 -4.40
N LYS A 168 17.32 -24.37 -5.41
CA LYS A 168 17.00 -23.64 -6.64
C LYS A 168 15.88 -24.30 -7.45
N ILE A 169 15.93 -25.64 -7.56
CA ILE A 169 14.89 -26.42 -8.25
C ILE A 169 13.56 -26.32 -7.49
N ILE A 170 13.58 -26.46 -6.16
CA ILE A 170 12.38 -26.37 -5.32
C ILE A 170 11.84 -24.93 -5.26
N SER A 171 12.68 -23.90 -5.22
CA SER A 171 12.26 -22.49 -5.19
C SER A 171 11.60 -22.03 -6.49
N ASN A 172 11.96 -22.65 -7.62
CA ASN A 172 11.25 -22.44 -8.88
C ASN A 172 9.84 -23.04 -8.87
N TRP A 173 9.60 -24.05 -8.04
CA TRP A 173 8.30 -24.74 -7.91
C TRP A 173 7.41 -24.17 -6.80
N ILE A 174 8.00 -23.75 -5.68
CA ILE A 174 7.28 -23.22 -4.52
C ILE A 174 8.00 -21.95 -4.07
N ARG A 175 7.35 -20.79 -4.25
CA ARG A 175 7.85 -19.51 -3.75
C ARG A 175 7.65 -19.44 -2.23
N ILE A 176 8.58 -19.99 -1.46
CA ILE A 176 8.56 -19.90 0.00
C ILE A 176 8.92 -18.46 0.37
N GLN A 177 7.92 -17.68 0.77
CA GLN A 177 8.12 -16.35 1.34
C GLN A 177 8.37 -16.49 2.84
N ASP A 178 9.60 -16.29 3.28
CA ASP A 178 9.88 -16.13 4.70
C ASP A 178 9.27 -14.80 5.17
N LYS A 179 8.34 -14.85 6.13
CA LYS A 179 7.73 -13.65 6.71
C LYS A 179 8.68 -12.94 7.69
N ASN A 180 9.69 -13.64 8.18
CA ASN A 180 10.66 -13.13 9.16
C ASN A 180 12.00 -12.74 8.49
N ASP A 181 12.01 -12.52 7.18
CA ASP A 181 13.21 -12.08 6.46
C ASP A 181 13.69 -10.71 6.99
N PRO A 182 14.92 -10.59 7.52
CA PRO A 182 15.46 -9.33 8.03
C PRO A 182 15.47 -8.20 6.99
N LEU A 183 15.59 -8.52 5.70
CA LEU A 183 15.53 -7.51 4.63
C LEU A 183 14.12 -6.93 4.50
N ARG A 184 13.08 -7.73 4.73
CA ARG A 184 11.69 -7.23 4.73
C ARG A 184 11.40 -6.32 5.90
N ALA A 185 11.97 -6.62 7.08
CA ALA A 185 11.89 -5.72 8.22
C ALA A 185 12.52 -4.36 7.89
N LYS A 186 13.68 -4.34 7.22
CA LYS A 186 14.30 -3.09 6.75
C LYS A 186 13.45 -2.33 5.75
N PHE A 187 12.73 -3.00 4.85
CA PHE A 187 11.81 -2.30 3.96
C PHE A 187 10.65 -1.67 4.73
N ALA A 188 10.11 -2.35 5.75
CA ALA A 188 9.06 -1.79 6.59
C ALA A 188 9.55 -0.53 7.35
N GLU A 189 10.78 -0.54 7.87
CA GLU A 189 11.40 0.65 8.48
C GLU A 189 11.53 1.81 7.49
N ILE A 190 11.89 1.53 6.23
CA ILE A 190 11.97 2.54 5.17
C ILE A 190 10.57 3.06 4.82
N GLU A 191 9.56 2.19 4.72
CA GLU A 191 8.16 2.54 4.44
C GLU A 191 7.59 3.43 5.55
N GLU A 192 7.87 3.13 6.82
CA GLU A 192 7.52 3.96 7.97
C GLU A 192 8.21 5.33 7.91
N SER A 193 9.52 5.36 7.69
CA SER A 193 10.29 6.59 7.57
C SER A 193 9.83 7.49 6.42
N ILE A 194 9.37 6.90 5.30
CA ILE A 194 8.78 7.65 4.18
C ILE A 194 7.49 8.34 4.62
N ASN A 195 6.64 7.66 5.40
CA ASN A 195 5.39 8.24 5.90
C ASN A 195 5.65 9.40 6.87
N ASP A 196 6.69 9.28 7.68
CA ASP A 196 7.10 10.30 8.66
C ASP A 196 7.95 11.42 8.05
N ASN A 197 8.35 11.30 6.77
CA ASN A 197 9.32 12.15 6.09
C ASN A 197 10.70 12.19 6.77
N ASP A 198 11.09 11.10 7.44
CA ASP A 198 12.40 10.94 8.08
C ASP A 198 13.45 10.46 7.07
N TRP A 199 13.97 11.41 6.30
CA TRP A 199 14.99 11.14 5.28
C TRP A 199 16.34 10.69 5.87
N GLN A 200 16.63 11.04 7.14
CA GLN A 200 17.86 10.63 7.79
C GLN A 200 17.80 9.15 8.12
N ASN A 201 16.70 8.68 8.70
CA ASN A 201 16.52 7.27 9.01
C ASN A 201 16.53 6.39 7.75
N ILE A 202 15.92 6.86 6.64
CA ILE A 202 16.02 6.16 5.35
C ILE A 202 17.49 5.99 4.93
N THR A 203 18.31 7.03 5.08
CA THR A 203 19.74 6.99 4.73
C THR A 203 20.49 5.97 5.58
N VAL A 204 20.21 5.93 6.90
CA VAL A 204 20.80 4.97 7.83
C VAL A 204 20.40 3.54 7.46
N THR A 205 19.11 3.25 7.30
CA THR A 205 18.61 1.91 6.98
C THR A 205 19.13 1.41 5.63
N VAL A 206 19.20 2.30 4.64
CA VAL A 206 19.80 2.03 3.32
C VAL A 206 21.29 1.74 3.40
N SER A 207 22.06 2.49 4.19
CA SER A 207 23.50 2.26 4.35
C SER A 207 23.81 0.88 4.92
N ASN A 208 22.85 0.32 5.67
CA ASN A 208 22.93 -1.03 6.23
C ASN A 208 22.54 -2.13 5.22
N LEU A 209 22.15 -1.81 3.98
CA LEU A 209 21.93 -2.78 2.90
C LEU A 209 23.25 -3.09 2.19
N THR A 210 23.94 -4.13 2.64
CA THR A 210 25.29 -4.47 2.16
C THR A 210 25.31 -5.31 0.87
N HIS A 211 24.15 -5.78 0.40
CA HIS A 211 24.05 -6.64 -0.78
C HIS A 211 24.09 -5.82 -2.08
N SER A 212 25.04 -6.14 -2.96
CA SER A 212 25.29 -5.41 -4.21
C SER A 212 24.09 -5.38 -5.16
N GLU A 213 23.22 -6.38 -5.06
CA GLU A 213 21.99 -6.55 -5.83
C GLU A 213 20.97 -5.43 -5.56
N PHE A 214 21.11 -4.68 -4.46
CA PHE A 214 20.28 -3.51 -4.18
C PHE A 214 20.71 -2.26 -4.97
N LYS A 215 21.88 -2.22 -5.61
CA LYS A 215 22.36 -1.01 -6.31
C LYS A 215 21.33 -0.44 -7.32
N PRO A 216 20.68 -1.23 -8.19
CA PRO A 216 19.65 -0.71 -9.08
C PRO A 216 18.41 -0.20 -8.32
N TRP A 217 18.04 -0.86 -7.22
CA TRP A 217 16.92 -0.46 -6.37
C TRP A 217 17.20 0.87 -5.66
N LEU A 218 18.44 1.09 -5.20
CA LEU A 218 18.85 2.34 -4.57
C LEU A 218 18.75 3.53 -5.52
N ASN A 219 19.05 3.35 -6.81
CA ASN A 219 18.85 4.40 -7.81
C ASN A 219 17.37 4.78 -7.95
N LYS A 220 16.48 3.78 -7.94
CA LYS A 220 15.03 4.00 -7.98
C LYS A 220 14.54 4.74 -6.72
N LEU A 221 15.01 4.30 -5.55
CA LEU A 221 14.69 4.94 -4.27
C LEU A 221 15.13 6.42 -4.26
N ASN A 222 16.32 6.72 -4.80
CA ASN A 222 16.80 8.10 -4.87
C ASN A 222 15.87 8.98 -5.71
N GLY A 223 15.41 8.50 -6.88
CA GLY A 223 14.43 9.22 -7.69
C GLY A 223 13.11 9.49 -6.95
N PHE A 224 12.61 8.50 -6.21
CA PHE A 224 11.44 8.66 -5.35
C PHE A 224 11.66 9.69 -4.24
N ILE A 225 12.82 9.66 -3.55
CA ILE A 225 13.13 10.62 -2.47
C ILE A 225 13.19 12.05 -3.01
N VAL A 226 13.86 12.26 -4.14
CA VAL A 226 13.94 13.57 -4.79
C VAL A 226 12.53 14.05 -5.17
N ALA A 227 11.70 13.17 -5.75
CA ALA A 227 10.32 13.53 -6.08
C ALA A 227 9.51 13.90 -4.83
N SER A 228 9.55 13.07 -3.79
CA SER A 228 8.78 13.25 -2.56
C SER A 228 9.17 14.54 -1.82
N LYS A 229 10.47 14.84 -1.76
CA LYS A 229 10.97 16.09 -1.17
C LYS A 229 10.46 17.30 -1.93
N ASN A 230 10.62 17.35 -3.24
CA ASN A 230 10.20 18.50 -4.04
C ASN A 230 8.67 18.71 -4.03
N ILE A 231 7.88 17.63 -4.08
CA ILE A 231 6.41 17.71 -3.90
C ILE A 231 6.06 18.30 -2.53
N SER A 232 6.78 17.89 -1.48
CA SER A 232 6.57 18.39 -0.12
C SER A 232 6.97 19.86 0.02
N THR A 233 8.06 20.30 -0.61
CA THR A 233 8.48 21.70 -0.69
C THR A 233 7.39 22.55 -1.35
N ILE A 234 6.92 22.14 -2.53
CA ILE A 234 5.83 22.84 -3.24
C ILE A 234 4.60 22.93 -2.34
N TYR A 235 4.18 21.82 -1.73
CA TYR A 235 3.04 21.80 -0.83
C TYR A 235 3.20 22.78 0.34
N HIS A 236 4.35 22.75 1.02
CA HIS A 236 4.61 23.58 2.20
C HIS A 236 4.61 25.08 1.84
N HIS A 237 5.23 25.45 0.73
CA HIS A 237 5.22 26.83 0.26
C HIS A 237 3.80 27.29 -0.12
N LEU A 238 3.03 26.45 -0.81
CA LEU A 238 1.64 26.80 -1.15
C LEU A 238 0.75 27.04 0.06
N LEU A 239 0.99 26.36 1.19
CA LEU A 239 0.24 26.60 2.43
C LEU A 239 0.45 28.03 2.98
N GLN A 240 1.59 28.65 2.70
CA GLN A 240 1.89 30.03 3.13
C GLN A 240 0.99 31.05 2.42
N TYR A 241 0.47 30.72 1.23
CA TYR A 241 -0.46 31.57 0.48
C TYR A 241 -1.93 31.40 0.89
N ILE A 242 -2.24 30.43 1.77
CA ILE A 242 -3.59 30.18 2.29
C ILE A 242 -3.75 30.71 3.72
N SER A 243 -2.65 30.86 4.46
CA SER A 243 -2.63 31.38 5.84
C SER A 243 -2.80 32.90 5.87
#